data_AF-A0A7Z0B139-F1
#
_entry.id   AF-A0A7Z0B139-F1
#
_cell.length_a   1.000
_cell.length_b   1.000
_cell.length_c   1.000
_cell.angle_alpha   90.00
_cell.angle_beta   90.00
_cell.angle_gamma   90.00
#
_symmetry.space_group_name_H-M   'P 1'
#
loop_
_entity.id
_entity.type
_entity.pdbx_description
1 polymer ?
#
loop_
_entity_poly.entity_id
_entity_poly.type
_entity_poly.pdbx_seq_one_letter_code
_entity_poly.pdbx_strand_id
1 'polypeptide(L)'
;MEGGTYTVVRRIRITLEHWDNTEVDFQEQVFGRHKYSGAPIGKKSEFDAVDLKEEDKDGNPVIPENSHVRLSNQASNNGAQILRRSYSYNDSTDFYIERWPPWRQETEYDAGLIFVAHQSDPRKGFIPINDRLAKFDMMNQFTTHVGSAVFAVPPGAKPGSYIGAGLFEA
;
A
#
# COMPACT_ATOMS: atom_id res chain seq x y z
N MET A 1 -17.98 -7.40 18.42
CA MET A 1 -17.32 -6.89 17.19
C MET A 1 -18.22 -6.85 15.97
N GLU A 2 -19.41 -7.46 16.00
CA GLU A 2 -20.43 -7.25 14.96
C GLU A 2 -20.72 -5.76 14.74
N GLY A 3 -20.80 -5.33 13.48
CA GLY A 3 -20.92 -3.92 13.10
C GLY A 3 -19.64 -3.08 13.29
N GLY A 4 -18.54 -3.67 13.76
CA GLY A 4 -17.22 -3.04 13.84
C GLY A 4 -16.33 -3.36 12.64
N THR A 5 -15.05 -2.99 12.74
CA THR A 5 -14.02 -3.27 11.72
C THR A 5 -12.67 -3.54 12.37
N TYR A 6 -11.72 -4.06 11.61
CA TYR A 6 -10.32 -4.16 12.01
C TYR A 6 -9.49 -3.18 11.20
N THR A 7 -8.61 -2.46 11.87
CA THR A 7 -7.74 -1.46 11.25
C THR A 7 -6.29 -1.91 11.36
N VAL A 8 -5.60 -1.98 10.23
CA VAL A 8 -4.15 -2.13 10.16
C VAL A 8 -3.54 -0.76 9.93
N VAL A 9 -2.52 -0.43 10.71
CA VAL A 9 -1.71 0.78 10.54
C VAL A 9 -0.27 0.37 10.24
N ARG A 10 0.34 0.95 9.21
CA ARG A 10 1.76 0.80 8.89
C ARG A 10 2.38 2.18 8.70
N ARG A 11 3.49 2.45 9.38
CA ARG A 11 4.36 3.58 9.04
C ARG A 11 5.33 3.07 7.98
N ILE A 12 5.23 3.61 6.77
CA ILE A 12 6.02 3.21 5.61
C ILE A 12 6.86 4.42 5.22
N ARG A 13 8.17 4.36 5.49
CA ARG A 13 9.12 5.36 4.98
C ARG A 13 9.32 5.12 3.49
N ILE A 14 9.38 6.19 2.71
CA ILE A 14 9.72 6.17 1.30
C ILE A 14 11.12 6.79 1.16
N THR A 15 12.05 6.10 0.52
CA THR A 15 13.37 6.65 0.19
C THR A 15 13.21 7.61 -0.99
N LEU A 16 12.83 8.86 -0.69
CA LEU A 16 12.46 9.87 -1.69
C LEU A 16 13.64 10.21 -2.61
N GLU A 17 14.84 10.28 -2.07
CA GLU A 17 16.08 10.57 -2.79
C GLU A 17 16.38 9.51 -3.84
N HIS A 18 16.06 8.24 -3.55
CA HIS A 18 16.19 7.18 -4.54
C HIS A 18 15.06 7.24 -5.57
N TRP A 19 13.83 7.43 -5.11
CA TRP A 19 12.65 7.48 -5.96
C TRP A 19 12.71 8.64 -6.96
N ASP A 20 13.05 9.86 -6.53
CA ASP A 20 13.06 11.06 -7.36
C ASP A 20 14.17 11.05 -8.41
N ASN A 21 15.25 10.28 -8.20
CA ASN A 21 16.30 10.06 -9.18
C ASN A 21 16.02 8.91 -10.17
N THR A 22 14.84 8.29 -10.07
CA THR A 22 14.40 7.22 -10.95
C THR A 22 13.59 7.76 -12.11
N GLU A 23 13.88 7.30 -13.33
CA GLU A 23 13.15 7.69 -14.54
C GLU A 23 11.64 7.48 -14.40
N VAL A 24 10.84 8.43 -14.91
CA VAL A 24 9.38 8.41 -14.75
C VAL A 24 8.77 7.14 -15.33
N ASP A 25 9.23 6.69 -16.50
CA ASP A 25 8.74 5.46 -17.12
C ASP A 25 8.92 4.24 -16.21
N PHE A 26 10.04 4.17 -15.48
CA PHE A 26 10.26 3.10 -14.52
C PHE A 26 9.42 3.28 -13.24
N GLN A 27 9.26 4.51 -12.74
CA GLN A 27 8.33 4.80 -11.64
C GLN A 27 6.90 4.32 -11.97
N GLU A 28 6.44 4.58 -13.18
CA GLU A 28 5.12 4.15 -13.66
C GLU A 28 5.04 2.63 -13.78
N GLN A 29 6.08 1.94 -14.24
CA GLN A 29 6.16 0.48 -14.26
C GLN A 29 6.14 -0.13 -12.86
N VAL A 30 6.88 0.45 -11.90
CA VAL A 30 6.90 0.04 -10.49
C VAL A 30 5.49 0.05 -9.91
N PHE A 31 4.72 1.12 -10.20
CA PHE A 31 3.36 1.24 -9.71
C PHE A 31 2.34 0.43 -10.53
N GLY A 32 2.49 0.40 -11.86
CA GLY A 32 1.52 -0.11 -12.84
C GLY A 32 0.48 0.92 -13.30
N ARG A 33 0.73 2.21 -13.08
CA ARG A 33 -0.15 3.34 -13.50
C ARG A 33 0.67 4.54 -13.94
N HIS A 34 0.09 5.34 -14.81
CA HIS A 34 0.61 6.64 -15.19
C HIS A 34 0.56 7.62 -14.01
N LYS A 35 1.68 8.30 -13.75
CA LYS A 35 1.87 9.19 -12.60
C LYS A 35 1.05 10.47 -12.72
N TYR A 36 0.88 10.99 -13.94
CA TYR A 36 0.12 12.23 -14.17
C TYR A 36 -1.40 12.00 -14.16
N SER A 37 -1.89 11.01 -14.93
CA SER A 37 -3.33 10.78 -15.10
C SER A 37 -3.93 9.80 -14.08
N GLY A 38 -3.09 9.02 -13.39
CA GLY A 38 -3.53 7.92 -12.55
C GLY A 38 -4.07 6.71 -13.31
N ALA A 39 -4.11 6.74 -14.65
CA ALA A 39 -4.65 5.65 -15.46
C ALA A 39 -3.77 4.38 -15.37
N PRO A 40 -4.33 3.17 -15.42
CA PRO A 40 -3.54 1.96 -15.67
C PRO A 40 -2.69 2.13 -16.93
N ILE A 41 -1.49 1.54 -16.95
CA ILE A 41 -0.64 1.56 -18.15
C ILE A 41 -1.44 0.96 -19.32
N GLY A 42 -1.42 1.64 -20.47
CA GLY A 42 -2.21 1.28 -21.66
C GLY A 42 -3.63 1.90 -21.69
N LYS A 43 -4.04 2.61 -20.64
CA LYS A 43 -5.34 3.29 -20.53
C LYS A 43 -5.18 4.81 -20.43
N LYS A 44 -6.31 5.56 -20.37
CA LYS A 44 -6.29 7.03 -20.47
C LYS A 44 -6.80 7.74 -19.21
N SER A 45 -7.74 7.14 -18.50
CA SER A 45 -8.41 7.75 -17.35
C SER A 45 -8.15 6.97 -16.06
N GLU A 46 -8.09 7.70 -14.93
CA GLU A 46 -7.81 7.12 -13.60
C GLU A 46 -8.70 5.93 -13.25
N PHE A 47 -9.99 6.03 -13.60
CA PHE A 47 -11.04 5.06 -13.31
C PHE A 47 -11.16 3.96 -14.37
N ASP A 48 -10.31 3.94 -15.40
CA ASP A 48 -10.27 2.83 -16.34
C ASP A 48 -9.91 1.53 -15.59
N ALA A 49 -10.52 0.43 -16.04
CA ALA A 49 -10.28 -0.86 -15.43
C ALA A 49 -8.82 -1.30 -15.62
N VAL A 50 -8.24 -1.89 -14.57
CA VAL A 50 -6.93 -2.53 -14.64
C VAL A 50 -7.09 -3.86 -15.38
N ASP A 51 -6.56 -3.94 -16.60
CA ASP A 51 -6.53 -5.19 -17.37
C ASP A 51 -5.20 -5.91 -17.17
N LEU A 52 -5.23 -6.99 -16.39
CA LEU A 52 -4.03 -7.78 -16.06
C LEU A 52 -3.64 -8.79 -17.15
N LYS A 53 -4.48 -8.97 -18.18
CA LYS A 53 -4.26 -9.89 -19.30
C LYS A 53 -3.80 -9.19 -20.57
N GLU A 54 -3.75 -7.86 -20.56
CA GLU A 54 -3.32 -7.09 -21.71
C GLU A 54 -1.82 -7.30 -21.95
N GLU A 55 -1.49 -7.64 -23.19
CA GLU A 55 -0.14 -7.94 -23.66
C GLU A 55 0.27 -6.97 -24.76
N ASP A 56 1.57 -6.69 -24.84
CA ASP A 56 2.15 -5.92 -25.93
C ASP A 56 2.30 -6.77 -27.21
N LYS A 57 2.85 -6.15 -28.26
CA LYS A 57 3.07 -6.81 -29.57
C LYS A 57 4.02 -8.02 -29.51
N ASP A 58 4.83 -8.13 -28.46
CA ASP A 58 5.83 -9.17 -28.27
C ASP A 58 5.34 -10.24 -27.26
N GLY A 59 4.11 -10.11 -26.77
CA GLY A 59 3.47 -11.04 -25.82
C GLY A 59 3.84 -10.79 -24.36
N ASN A 60 4.45 -9.65 -24.03
CA ASN A 60 4.75 -9.31 -22.63
C ASN A 60 3.57 -8.62 -21.98
N PRO A 61 3.30 -8.83 -20.67
CA PRO A 61 2.26 -8.11 -19.97
C PRO A 61 2.49 -6.59 -20.00
N VAL A 62 1.49 -5.82 -20.44
CA VAL A 62 1.55 -4.34 -20.47
C VAL A 62 1.74 -3.77 -19.06
N ILE A 63 1.06 -4.37 -18.08
CA ILE A 63 1.28 -4.08 -16.66
C ILE A 63 2.27 -5.11 -16.11
N PRO A 64 3.47 -4.72 -15.64
CA PRO A 64 4.51 -5.65 -15.21
C PRO A 64 4.03 -6.64 -14.15
N GLU A 65 4.54 -7.88 -14.19
CA GLU A 65 4.16 -8.97 -13.29
C GLU A 65 4.39 -8.64 -11.79
N ASN A 66 5.41 -7.84 -11.52
CA ASN A 66 5.85 -7.38 -10.21
C ASN A 66 5.43 -5.94 -9.88
N SER A 67 4.52 -5.34 -10.67
CA SER A 67 3.98 -4.00 -10.38
C SER A 67 3.05 -4.01 -9.16
N HIS A 68 3.09 -2.92 -8.39
CA HIS A 68 2.32 -2.78 -7.15
C HIS A 68 0.82 -3.00 -7.36
N VAL A 69 0.24 -2.40 -8.41
CA VAL A 69 -1.20 -2.52 -8.72
C VAL A 69 -1.58 -3.95 -9.10
N ARG A 70 -0.74 -4.70 -9.84
CA ARG A 70 -1.04 -6.09 -10.19
C ARG A 70 -1.03 -6.97 -8.94
N LEU A 71 0.02 -6.86 -8.12
CA LEU A 71 0.19 -7.70 -6.94
C LEU A 71 -0.83 -7.39 -5.85
N SER A 72 -1.32 -6.15 -5.75
CA SER A 72 -2.36 -5.75 -4.79
C SER A 72 -3.79 -5.89 -5.30
N ASN A 73 -4.00 -6.22 -6.57
CA ASN A 73 -5.32 -6.36 -7.17
C ASN A 73 -6.11 -7.54 -6.54
N GLN A 74 -7.43 -7.38 -6.39
CA GLN A 74 -8.30 -8.46 -5.90
C GLN A 74 -8.22 -9.73 -6.76
N ALA A 75 -8.03 -9.61 -8.07
CA ALA A 75 -7.89 -10.74 -8.98
C ALA A 75 -6.62 -11.57 -8.69
N SER A 76 -5.60 -10.93 -8.14
CA SER A 76 -4.35 -11.57 -7.68
C SER A 76 -4.42 -12.05 -6.23
N ASN A 77 -5.49 -11.73 -5.50
CA ASN A 77 -5.59 -11.99 -4.06
C ASN A 77 -6.90 -12.68 -3.66
N ASN A 78 -7.43 -13.54 -4.53
CA ASN A 78 -8.63 -14.34 -4.27
C ASN A 78 -9.84 -13.49 -3.83
N GLY A 79 -10.00 -12.29 -4.39
CA GLY A 79 -11.07 -11.36 -4.03
C GLY A 79 -10.82 -10.55 -2.76
N ALA A 80 -9.64 -10.61 -2.15
CA ALA A 80 -9.32 -9.78 -0.98
C ALA A 80 -9.43 -8.30 -1.32
N GLN A 81 -10.13 -7.56 -0.47
CA GLN A 81 -10.32 -6.11 -0.58
C GLN A 81 -10.16 -5.46 0.78
N ILE A 82 -9.64 -4.23 0.76
CA ILE A 82 -9.44 -3.39 1.94
C ILE A 82 -9.82 -1.95 1.58
N LEU A 83 -10.34 -1.21 2.56
CA LEU A 83 -10.55 0.23 2.42
C LEU A 83 -9.31 0.97 2.90
N ARG A 84 -8.52 1.51 1.96
CA ARG A 84 -7.33 2.33 2.27
C ARG A 84 -7.77 3.77 2.57
N ARG A 85 -7.31 4.32 3.70
CA ARG A 85 -7.55 5.71 4.14
C ARG A 85 -6.27 6.30 4.75
N SER A 86 -5.22 6.28 3.95
CA SER A 86 -3.86 6.62 4.35
C SER A 86 -3.58 8.13 4.35
N TYR A 87 -2.49 8.53 4.99
CA TYR A 87 -2.02 9.92 5.06
C TYR A 87 -0.52 9.98 4.79
N SER A 88 -0.04 11.05 4.15
CA SER A 88 1.39 11.33 4.07
C SER A 88 1.93 11.85 5.41
N TYR A 89 3.20 11.60 5.69
CA TYR A 89 3.92 12.21 6.81
C TYR A 89 5.29 12.72 6.36
N ASN A 90 5.83 13.69 7.08
CA ASN A 90 7.18 14.22 6.95
C ASN A 90 7.63 14.72 8.32
N ASP A 91 8.56 13.99 8.94
CA ASP A 91 9.11 14.26 10.27
C ASP A 91 10.52 14.87 10.17
N SER A 92 10.78 15.68 9.12
CA SER A 92 12.08 16.28 8.78
C SER A 92 13.08 15.24 8.25
N THR A 93 14.37 15.45 8.49
CA THR A 93 15.45 14.56 8.08
C THR A 93 16.00 13.76 9.25
N ASP A 94 16.38 12.52 9.00
CA ASP A 94 17.06 11.65 9.97
C ASP A 94 18.21 10.90 9.29
N PHE A 95 19.14 10.38 10.07
CA PHE A 95 20.27 9.62 9.53
C PHE A 95 19.87 8.16 9.33
N TYR A 96 19.90 7.69 8.08
CA TYR A 96 19.52 6.33 7.74
C TYR A 96 20.69 5.52 7.18
N ILE A 97 20.68 4.23 7.51
CA ILE A 97 21.52 3.22 6.88
C ILE A 97 20.61 2.44 5.93
N GLU A 98 20.70 2.77 4.64
CA GLU A 98 19.95 2.06 3.62
C GLU A 98 20.58 0.69 3.37
N ARG A 99 19.78 -0.37 3.59
CA ARG A 99 20.23 -1.76 3.48
C ARG A 99 20.09 -2.33 2.06
N TRP A 100 19.47 -1.59 1.16
CA TRP A 100 19.30 -1.97 -0.23
C TRP A 100 20.43 -1.36 -1.08
N PRO A 101 21.05 -2.13 -2.01
CA PRO A 101 22.12 -1.60 -2.85
C PRO A 101 21.67 -0.41 -3.73
N PRO A 102 22.54 0.60 -3.94
CA PRO A 102 23.84 0.76 -3.31
C PRO A 102 23.70 1.13 -1.83
N TRP A 103 24.47 0.46 -0.98
CA TRP A 103 24.51 0.71 0.46
C TRP A 103 24.89 2.18 0.70
N ARG A 104 24.03 2.92 1.39
CA ARG A 104 24.19 4.35 1.65
C ARG A 104 23.96 4.66 3.13
N GLN A 105 24.70 5.66 3.62
CA GLN A 105 24.62 6.16 4.99
C GLN A 105 24.58 7.67 4.94
N GLU A 106 23.37 8.22 4.89
CA GLU A 106 23.15 9.63 4.59
C GLU A 106 21.99 10.16 5.43
N THR A 107 21.94 11.48 5.52
CA THR A 107 20.77 12.17 6.05
C THR A 107 19.73 12.24 4.94
N GLU A 108 18.61 11.54 5.13
CA GLU A 108 17.49 11.49 4.19
C GLU A 108 16.22 12.02 4.88
N TYR A 109 15.18 12.28 4.10
CA TYR A 109 13.87 12.60 4.66
C TYR A 109 13.25 11.41 5.41
N ASP A 110 12.85 11.63 6.67
CA ASP A 110 11.89 10.76 7.35
C ASP A 110 10.48 11.13 6.88
N ALA A 111 10.16 10.73 5.66
CA ALA A 111 8.88 10.98 5.03
C ALA A 111 8.33 9.73 4.37
N GLY A 112 7.01 9.69 4.20
CA GLY A 112 6.35 8.58 3.55
C GLY A 112 4.86 8.53 3.83
N LEU A 113 4.36 7.33 4.09
CA LEU A 113 2.94 7.02 4.21
C LEU A 113 2.61 6.40 5.58
N ILE A 114 1.69 7.03 6.29
CA ILE A 114 0.89 6.37 7.34
C ILE A 114 -0.23 5.62 6.64
N PHE A 115 0.06 4.37 6.30
CA PHE A 115 -0.91 3.49 5.66
C PHE A 115 -1.94 3.04 6.68
N VAL A 116 -3.22 3.27 6.37
CA VAL A 116 -4.35 2.83 7.20
C VAL A 116 -5.30 2.04 6.33
N ALA A 117 -5.61 0.82 6.73
CA ALA A 117 -6.54 -0.06 6.01
C ALA A 117 -7.59 -0.65 6.95
N HIS A 118 -8.85 -0.50 6.56
CA HIS A 118 -10.00 -1.08 7.26
C HIS A 118 -10.52 -2.31 6.51
N GLN A 119 -10.84 -3.36 7.27
CA GLN A 119 -11.40 -4.60 6.73
C GLN A 119 -12.17 -5.38 7.79
N SER A 120 -13.08 -6.24 7.37
CA SER A 120 -13.85 -7.12 8.26
C SER A 120 -13.02 -8.23 8.90
N ASP A 121 -12.00 -8.73 8.20
CA ASP A 121 -11.06 -9.74 8.70
C ASP A 121 -9.67 -9.52 8.07
N PRO A 122 -8.63 -9.14 8.84
CA PRO A 122 -7.28 -8.95 8.31
C PRO A 122 -6.71 -10.17 7.58
N ARG A 123 -7.13 -11.40 7.95
CA ARG A 123 -6.69 -12.66 7.33
C ARG A 123 -7.22 -12.84 5.92
N LYS A 124 -8.31 -12.15 5.57
CA LYS A 124 -8.95 -12.16 4.24
C LYS A 124 -8.77 -10.85 3.48
N GLY A 125 -8.13 -9.85 4.09
CA GLY A 125 -7.89 -8.52 3.52
C GLY A 125 -6.39 -8.23 3.46
N PHE A 126 -5.90 -7.45 4.42
CA PHE A 126 -4.53 -6.95 4.42
C PHE A 126 -3.44 -8.03 4.38
N ILE A 127 -3.57 -9.11 5.16
CA ILE A 127 -2.51 -10.11 5.32
C ILE A 127 -2.13 -10.80 3.99
N PRO A 128 -3.07 -11.40 3.23
CA PRO A 128 -2.73 -12.05 1.95
C PRO A 128 -2.18 -11.06 0.92
N ILE A 129 -2.73 -9.83 0.86
CA ILE A 129 -2.22 -8.77 -0.02
C ILE A 129 -0.77 -8.43 0.34
N ASN A 130 -0.51 -8.16 1.62
CA ASN A 130 0.83 -7.77 2.08
C ASN A 130 1.85 -8.91 1.96
N ASP A 131 1.47 -10.17 2.17
CA ASP A 131 2.36 -11.32 1.96
C ASP A 131 2.85 -11.42 0.51
N ARG A 132 1.96 -11.15 -0.46
CA ARG A 132 2.32 -11.12 -1.87
C ARG A 132 3.25 -9.95 -2.19
N LEU A 133 2.92 -8.76 -1.70
CA LEU A 133 3.72 -7.56 -1.93
C LEU A 133 5.13 -7.70 -1.32
N ALA A 134 5.23 -8.22 -0.09
CA ALA A 134 6.51 -8.40 0.59
C ALA A 134 7.48 -9.33 -0.15
N LYS A 135 6.97 -10.24 -1.00
CA LYS A 135 7.78 -11.21 -1.74
C LYS A 135 8.19 -10.72 -3.13
N PHE A 136 7.30 -10.00 -3.83
CA PHE A 136 7.44 -9.80 -5.28
C PHE A 136 7.34 -8.36 -5.75
N ASP A 137 6.99 -7.41 -4.88
CA ASP A 137 6.73 -6.03 -5.31
C ASP A 137 8.02 -5.24 -5.59
N MET A 138 8.08 -4.61 -6.77
CA MET A 138 9.16 -3.68 -7.11
C MET A 138 9.23 -2.48 -6.15
N MET A 139 8.10 -2.08 -5.57
CA MET A 139 8.02 -0.96 -4.61
C MET A 139 8.86 -1.20 -3.35
N ASN A 140 9.21 -2.45 -3.03
CA ASN A 140 10.07 -2.79 -1.89
C ASN A 140 11.48 -2.20 -2.00
N GLN A 141 11.92 -1.78 -3.19
CA GLN A 141 13.19 -1.07 -3.40
C GLN A 141 13.15 0.37 -2.86
N PHE A 142 11.97 0.96 -2.74
CA PHE A 142 11.78 2.36 -2.39
C PHE A 142 11.09 2.57 -1.04
N THR A 143 10.64 1.49 -0.40
CA THR A 143 9.80 1.58 0.79
C THR A 143 10.27 0.67 1.91
N THR A 144 10.26 1.20 3.12
CA THR A 144 10.58 0.45 4.34
C THR A 144 9.47 0.59 5.36
N HIS A 145 8.92 -0.55 5.81
CA HIS A 145 7.97 -0.55 6.92
C HIS A 145 8.69 -0.40 8.26
N VAL A 146 8.52 0.75 8.91
CA VAL A 146 9.20 1.10 10.18
C VAL A 146 8.27 1.09 11.39
N GLY A 147 6.97 0.88 11.19
CA GLY A 147 6.00 0.74 12.27
C GLY A 147 4.78 -0.07 11.86
N SER A 148 4.16 -0.76 12.82
CA SER A 148 2.99 -1.60 12.59
C SER A 148 2.09 -1.71 13.81
N ALA A 149 0.78 -1.70 13.58
CA ALA A 149 -0.21 -2.04 14.59
C ALA A 149 -1.48 -2.61 13.94
N VAL A 150 -2.22 -3.41 14.72
CA VAL A 150 -3.56 -3.90 14.36
C VAL A 150 -4.50 -3.59 15.51
N PHE A 151 -5.64 -2.98 15.18
CA PHE A 151 -6.65 -2.57 16.15
C PHE A 151 -8.01 -3.15 15.81
N ALA A 152 -8.75 -3.57 16.83
CA ALA A 152 -10.18 -3.81 16.73
C ALA A 152 -10.91 -2.48 16.94
N VAL A 153 -11.70 -2.04 15.96
CA VAL A 153 -12.53 -0.84 16.04
C VAL A 153 -13.97 -1.27 16.25
N PRO A 154 -14.53 -1.11 17.46
CA PRO A 154 -15.90 -1.53 17.75
C PRO A 154 -16.92 -0.73 16.94
N PRO A 155 -18.19 -1.20 16.86
CA PRO A 155 -19.27 -0.42 16.26
C PRO A 155 -19.45 0.93 16.95
N GLY A 156 -20.13 1.86 16.27
CA GLY A 156 -20.49 3.15 16.84
C GLY A 156 -21.32 3.01 18.12
N ALA A 157 -21.15 3.96 19.05
CA ALA A 157 -21.89 3.98 20.30
C ALA A 157 -23.39 4.18 20.05
N LYS A 158 -24.22 3.48 20.82
CA LYS A 158 -25.67 3.73 20.86
C LYS A 158 -25.97 4.96 21.74
N PRO A 159 -27.10 5.66 21.52
CA PRO A 159 -27.52 6.74 22.41
C PRO A 159 -27.54 6.29 23.87
N GLY A 160 -26.93 7.07 24.76
CA GLY A 160 -26.82 6.74 26.19
C GLY A 160 -25.71 5.75 26.56
N SER A 161 -24.83 5.39 25.64
CA SER A 161 -23.70 4.47 25.86
C SER A 161 -22.38 5.08 25.35
N TYR A 162 -21.28 4.32 25.39
CA TYR A 162 -19.95 4.72 24.92
C TYR A 162 -19.35 3.70 23.95
N ILE A 163 -18.32 4.12 23.22
CA ILE A 163 -17.63 3.26 22.25
C ILE A 163 -17.00 2.07 23.00
N GLY A 164 -17.35 0.85 22.59
CA GLY A 164 -16.83 -0.36 23.21
C GLY A 164 -17.58 -0.84 24.45
N ALA A 165 -18.71 -0.21 24.84
CA ALA A 165 -19.49 -0.65 26.01
C ALA A 165 -19.81 -2.15 26.02
N GLY A 166 -20.20 -2.72 24.86
CA GLY A 166 -20.48 -4.16 24.74
C GLY A 166 -19.28 -5.10 24.94
N LEU A 167 -18.04 -4.58 25.05
CA LEU A 167 -16.86 -5.33 25.46
C LEU A 167 -16.58 -5.18 26.95
N PHE A 168 -16.78 -3.98 27.50
CA PHE A 168 -16.36 -3.63 28.86
C PHE A 168 -17.42 -3.85 29.94
N GLU A 169 -18.70 -3.90 29.55
CA GLU A 169 -19.84 -4.14 30.46
C GLU A 169 -20.34 -5.59 30.45
N ALA A 170 -19.69 -6.45 29.64
CA ALA A 170 -20.02 -7.86 29.51
C ALA A 170 -19.46 -8.70 30.67
#